data_AF-A0A2V6E2F9-F1
#
_entry.id   AF-A0A2V6E2F9-F1
#
_cell.length_a   1.000
_cell.length_b   1.000
_cell.length_c   1.000
_cell.angle_alpha   90.00
_cell.angle_beta   90.00
_cell.angle_gamma   90.00
#
_symmetry.space_group_name_H-M   'P 1'
#
loop_
_entity.id
_entity.type
_entity.pdbx_description
1 polymer ?
#
loop_
_entity_poly.entity_id
_entity_poly.type
_entity_poly.pdbx_seq_one_letter_code
_entity_poly.pdbx_strand_id
1 'polypeptide(L)'
;MKAEMDVGTNRKALQINLDAKKYGTFAEIGAGQEVARRFFTVGGAAGTIAKTMSAYDMTFSDAIYGPTDRYVSRKRLWTMLDHEYELLVKRLDAKLGGDRTFFVFADTVAARSFKQHNESHGWLGVRFQTEPRGEPSQIIIHVRMLDESNADEQEALGVIGVNLLYGAFYYSQPERLISSLQENLAPGRIQVDLIKFSGPSFAKIDNRLINLQLVSQGLTDTVMFTADGEMVQPSEILHKKAILIERGSFRPVTYATNDMLEGARGQFLKESGCSEEDTVVLMEMTLENLLSEGQLNHADFLARVDILGALGRTVLISKFGEYYRLAGYLSRYTNRMIGLVMGVPSL
;
A
#
# COMPACT_ATOMS: atom_id res chain seq x y z
N MET A 1 26.38 3.15 7.63
CA MET A 1 25.08 2.63 7.18
C MET A 1 24.02 2.59 8.29
N LYS A 2 23.94 1.62 9.22
CA LYS A 2 22.87 1.59 10.25
C LYS A 2 22.83 2.86 11.13
N ALA A 3 23.97 3.34 11.60
CA ALA A 3 24.05 4.58 12.38
C ALA A 3 23.62 5.84 11.59
N GLU A 4 23.91 5.92 10.29
CA GLU A 4 23.51 7.05 9.43
C GLU A 4 22.01 7.00 9.10
N MET A 5 21.46 5.80 8.87
CA MET A 5 20.02 5.55 8.69
C MET A 5 19.23 5.98 9.93
N ASP A 6 19.74 5.63 11.12
CA ASP A 6 19.15 6.05 12.39
C ASP A 6 19.23 7.57 12.56
N VAL A 7 20.34 8.22 12.20
CA VAL A 7 20.46 9.70 12.27
C VAL A 7 19.45 10.41 11.38
N GLY A 8 19.27 9.97 10.13
CA GLY A 8 18.34 10.57 9.19
C GLY A 8 16.88 10.46 9.65
N THR A 9 16.48 9.26 10.09
CA THR A 9 15.12 8.98 10.57
C THR A 9 14.84 9.70 11.89
N ASN A 10 15.79 9.68 12.82
CA ASN A 10 15.66 10.34 14.12
C ASN A 10 15.55 11.86 13.97
N ARG A 11 16.22 12.46 12.98
CA ARG A 11 16.07 13.88 12.67
C ARG A 11 14.64 14.22 12.21
N LYS A 12 14.03 13.37 11.37
CA LYS A 12 12.61 13.55 10.96
C LYS A 12 11.68 13.47 12.16
N ALA A 13 11.83 12.45 13.00
CA ALA A 13 11.02 12.29 14.22
C ALA A 13 11.20 13.48 15.19
N LEU A 14 12.43 13.94 15.39
CA LEU A 14 12.71 15.10 16.25
C LEU A 14 12.08 16.38 15.69
N GLN A 15 12.15 16.60 14.38
CA GLN A 15 11.52 17.76 13.75
C GLN A 15 10.01 17.77 13.96
N ILE A 16 9.34 16.61 13.84
CA ILE A 16 7.92 16.49 14.16
C ILE A 16 7.68 16.78 15.64
N ASN A 17 8.50 16.21 16.54
CA ASN A 17 8.40 16.44 17.98
C ASN A 17 8.48 17.92 18.39
N LEU A 18 9.29 18.70 17.67
CA LEU A 18 9.49 20.13 17.91
C LEU A 18 8.43 21.01 17.22
N ASP A 19 7.60 20.45 16.34
CA ASP A 19 6.49 21.16 15.72
C ASP A 19 5.29 21.19 16.66
N ALA A 20 5.17 22.28 17.42
CA ALA A 20 4.12 22.45 18.44
C ALA A 20 2.68 22.37 17.90
N LYS A 21 2.49 22.43 16.57
CA LYS A 21 1.16 22.26 15.95
C LYS A 21 0.77 20.79 15.82
N LYS A 22 1.71 19.86 15.71
CA LYS A 22 1.42 18.44 15.48
C LYS A 22 1.14 17.75 16.82
N TYR A 23 -0.07 17.23 17.00
CA TYR A 23 -0.42 16.54 18.24
C TYR A 23 -1.35 15.36 18.00
N GLY A 24 -1.01 14.18 18.49
CA GLY A 24 -1.71 12.99 18.03
C GLY A 24 -1.51 11.72 18.82
N THR A 25 -2.12 10.66 18.29
CA THR A 25 -2.11 9.32 18.86
C THR A 25 -1.36 8.35 17.96
N PHE A 26 -0.65 7.40 18.56
CA PHE A 26 -0.06 6.24 17.88
C PHE A 26 -0.78 4.97 18.33
N ALA A 27 -1.30 4.19 17.37
CA ALA A 27 -1.99 2.93 17.62
C ALA A 27 -1.38 1.80 16.78
N GLU A 28 -0.51 1.01 17.39
CA GLU A 28 0.35 0.05 16.68
C GLU A 28 0.03 -1.38 17.15
N ILE A 29 -0.22 -2.30 16.22
CA ILE A 29 -0.59 -3.69 16.52
C ILE A 29 0.19 -4.67 15.66
N GLY A 30 0.86 -5.61 16.33
CA GLY A 30 1.41 -6.82 15.71
C GLY A 30 2.91 -6.78 15.41
N ALA A 31 3.55 -5.60 15.45
CA ALA A 31 4.98 -5.46 15.21
C ALA A 31 5.68 -4.48 16.16
N GLY A 32 5.24 -4.43 17.42
CA GLY A 32 5.76 -3.53 18.44
C GLY A 32 5.11 -2.14 18.34
N GLN A 33 5.69 -1.18 19.06
CA GLN A 33 5.33 0.25 18.96
C GLN A 33 6.53 1.03 18.43
N GLU A 34 7.09 0.57 17.31
CA GLU A 34 8.39 1.00 16.84
C GLU A 34 8.39 2.43 16.30
N VAL A 35 7.27 2.88 15.75
CA VAL A 35 7.14 4.27 15.31
C VAL A 35 7.09 5.17 16.54
N ALA A 36 6.20 4.91 17.50
CA ALA A 36 6.15 5.69 18.74
C ALA A 36 7.48 5.65 19.53
N ARG A 37 8.16 4.49 19.56
CA ARG A 37 9.46 4.32 20.22
C ARG A 37 10.50 5.29 19.66
N ARG A 38 10.54 5.52 18.34
CA ARG A 38 11.47 6.50 17.73
C ARG A 38 11.18 7.91 18.22
N PHE A 39 9.92 8.31 18.30
CA PHE A 39 9.52 9.62 18.83
C PHE A 39 9.88 9.79 20.31
N PHE A 40 9.75 8.75 21.14
CA PHE A 40 10.21 8.81 22.54
C PHE A 40 11.73 8.92 22.64
N THR A 41 12.46 8.16 21.83
CA THR A 41 13.93 8.07 21.89
C THR A 41 14.61 9.40 21.55
N VAL A 42 14.07 10.16 20.59
CA VAL A 42 14.68 11.44 20.15
C VAL A 42 14.36 12.63 21.07
N GLY A 43 13.44 12.45 22.03
CA GLY A 43 13.02 13.51 22.95
C GLY A 43 12.02 14.51 22.35
N GLY A 44 11.37 15.31 23.20
CA GLY A 44 10.32 16.26 22.78
C GLY A 44 8.92 15.66 22.59
N ALA A 45 8.77 14.34 22.75
CA ALA A 45 7.52 13.62 22.53
C ALA A 45 6.31 14.15 23.30
N ALA A 46 6.48 14.76 24.48
CA ALA A 46 5.38 15.36 25.24
C ALA A 46 4.66 16.49 24.46
N GLY A 47 5.36 17.14 23.53
CA GLY A 47 4.79 18.16 22.65
C GLY A 47 3.94 17.60 21.52
N THR A 48 4.09 16.31 21.18
CA THR A 48 3.54 15.68 19.97
C THR A 48 2.63 14.48 20.25
N ILE A 49 2.91 13.69 21.27
CA ILE A 49 2.18 12.46 21.60
C ILE A 49 1.17 12.75 22.71
N ALA A 50 -0.11 12.60 22.38
CA ALA A 50 -1.21 12.61 23.34
C ALA A 50 -1.41 11.22 23.96
N LYS A 51 -1.31 10.17 23.16
CA LYS A 51 -1.53 8.78 23.56
C LYS A 51 -0.73 7.83 22.68
N THR A 52 -0.22 6.75 23.26
CA THR A 52 0.18 5.55 22.51
C THR A 52 -0.67 4.38 22.99
N MET A 53 -0.99 3.46 22.09
CA MET A 53 -1.73 2.25 22.43
C MET A 53 -1.24 1.06 21.61
N SER A 54 -1.41 -0.13 22.18
CA SER A 54 -1.22 -1.39 21.47
C SER A 54 -2.13 -2.45 22.08
N ALA A 55 -2.87 -3.18 21.25
CA ALA A 55 -3.80 -4.23 21.66
C ALA A 55 -3.48 -5.53 20.92
N TYR A 56 -2.62 -6.36 21.53
CA TYR A 56 -2.15 -7.63 20.95
C TYR A 56 -3.16 -8.78 21.07
N ASP A 57 -3.88 -8.83 22.18
CA ASP A 57 -4.91 -9.84 22.36
C ASP A 57 -6.12 -9.54 21.49
N MET A 58 -6.62 -10.54 20.77
CA MET A 58 -7.74 -10.37 19.83
C MET A 58 -9.00 -9.89 20.54
N THR A 59 -9.27 -10.37 21.76
CA THR A 59 -10.44 -9.98 22.55
C THR A 59 -10.36 -8.52 22.98
N PHE A 60 -9.17 -8.07 23.41
CA PHE A 60 -8.94 -6.66 23.72
C PHE A 60 -9.03 -5.79 22.46
N SER A 61 -8.45 -6.23 21.35
CA SER A 61 -8.52 -5.53 20.07
C SER A 61 -9.97 -5.36 19.61
N ASP A 62 -10.79 -6.42 19.72
CA ASP A 62 -12.20 -6.39 19.35
C ASP A 62 -13.05 -5.55 20.30
N ALA A 63 -12.73 -5.54 21.59
CA ALA A 63 -13.43 -4.67 22.55
C ALA A 63 -13.20 -3.18 22.27
N ILE A 64 -12.05 -2.82 21.67
CA ILE A 64 -11.69 -1.44 21.34
C ILE A 64 -12.16 -1.07 19.92
N TYR A 65 -11.88 -1.93 18.95
CA TYR A 65 -12.02 -1.65 17.51
C TYR A 65 -13.11 -2.48 16.83
N GLY A 66 -13.89 -3.26 17.57
CA GLY A 66 -14.91 -4.16 17.03
C GLY A 66 -14.34 -5.42 16.37
N PRO A 67 -15.16 -6.44 16.09
CA PRO A 67 -14.73 -7.66 15.42
C PRO A 67 -14.38 -7.42 13.94
N THR A 68 -13.49 -8.25 13.38
CA THR A 68 -13.13 -8.23 11.95
C THR A 68 -12.83 -9.64 11.43
N ASP A 69 -13.02 -9.86 10.13
CA ASP A 69 -12.72 -11.15 9.49
C ASP A 69 -11.20 -11.41 9.40
N ARG A 70 -10.42 -10.34 9.20
CA ARG A 70 -8.95 -10.38 9.13
C ARG A 70 -8.37 -9.24 9.95
N TYR A 71 -7.54 -9.59 10.95
CA TYR A 71 -6.93 -8.60 11.84
C TYR A 71 -5.90 -7.75 11.11
N VAL A 72 -5.09 -8.34 10.24
CA VAL A 72 -4.19 -7.57 9.36
C VAL A 72 -4.94 -7.28 8.06
N SER A 73 -5.64 -6.14 8.02
CA SER A 73 -6.44 -5.73 6.86
C SER A 73 -6.64 -4.22 6.78
N ARG A 74 -6.97 -3.74 5.57
CA ARG A 74 -7.39 -2.35 5.32
C ARG A 74 -8.54 -1.93 6.24
N LYS A 75 -9.52 -2.82 6.42
CA LYS A 75 -10.70 -2.60 7.26
C LYS A 75 -10.29 -2.38 8.71
N ARG A 76 -9.41 -3.23 9.27
CA ARG A 76 -8.92 -3.05 10.64
C ARG A 76 -8.17 -1.73 10.80
N LEU A 77 -7.24 -1.41 9.90
CA LEU A 77 -6.50 -0.14 9.94
C LEU A 77 -7.47 1.06 9.93
N TRP A 78 -8.47 1.02 9.06
CA TRP A 78 -9.46 2.09 8.96
C TRP A 78 -10.23 2.28 10.27
N THR A 79 -10.71 1.20 10.90
CA THR A 79 -11.40 1.30 12.19
C THR A 79 -10.49 1.82 13.31
N MET A 80 -9.20 1.47 13.30
CA MET A 80 -8.24 2.00 14.25
C MET A 80 -8.05 3.51 14.09
N LEU A 81 -7.81 3.97 12.86
CA LEU A 81 -7.68 5.40 12.54
C LEU A 81 -8.93 6.18 12.94
N ASP A 82 -10.11 5.61 12.70
CA ASP A 82 -11.40 6.24 13.00
C ASP A 82 -11.65 6.39 14.50
N HIS A 83 -11.62 5.26 15.22
CA HIS A 83 -11.83 5.22 16.66
C HIS A 83 -10.87 6.15 17.41
N GLU A 84 -9.58 6.08 17.07
CA GLU A 84 -8.55 6.84 17.75
C GLU A 84 -8.63 8.34 17.46
N TYR A 85 -9.05 8.71 16.24
CA TYR A 85 -9.19 10.11 15.88
C TYR A 85 -10.40 10.74 16.54
N GLU A 86 -11.55 10.06 16.54
CA GLU A 86 -12.75 10.51 17.25
C GLU A 86 -12.47 10.67 18.75
N LEU A 87 -11.77 9.72 19.36
CA LEU A 87 -11.39 9.79 20.77
C LEU A 87 -10.46 10.97 21.05
N LEU A 88 -9.46 11.21 20.19
CA LEU A 88 -8.53 12.33 20.31
C LEU A 88 -9.27 13.67 20.26
N VAL A 89 -10.12 13.87 19.24
CA VAL A 89 -10.94 15.09 19.07
C VAL A 89 -11.84 15.29 20.29
N LYS A 90 -12.59 14.25 20.68
CA LYS A 90 -13.53 14.29 21.82
C LYS A 90 -12.85 14.71 23.12
N ARG A 91 -11.59 14.32 23.33
CA ARG A 91 -10.85 14.60 24.57
C ARG A 91 -10.15 15.95 24.57
N LEU A 92 -9.67 16.42 23.40
CA LEU A 92 -8.71 17.52 23.35
C LEU A 92 -9.15 18.74 22.53
N ASP A 93 -10.16 18.65 21.67
CA ASP A 93 -10.54 19.74 20.76
C ASP A 93 -10.87 21.04 21.52
N ALA A 94 -11.63 20.96 22.60
CA ALA A 94 -12.02 22.13 23.39
C ALA A 94 -10.83 22.90 23.96
N LYS A 95 -9.70 22.23 24.23
CA LYS A 95 -8.51 22.84 24.85
C LYS A 95 -7.41 23.17 23.86
N LEU A 96 -7.20 22.33 22.86
CA LEU A 96 -6.04 22.38 21.97
C LEU A 96 -6.41 22.50 20.48
N GLY A 97 -7.67 22.23 20.12
CA GLY A 97 -8.08 22.14 18.72
C GLY A 97 -8.03 23.47 17.95
N GLY A 98 -8.01 24.61 18.65
CA GLY A 98 -7.81 25.92 18.02
C GLY A 98 -6.37 26.22 17.63
N ASP A 99 -5.39 25.62 18.33
CA ASP A 99 -3.97 25.92 18.17
C ASP A 99 -3.19 24.79 17.47
N ARG A 100 -3.70 23.56 17.60
CA ARG A 100 -3.03 22.34 17.13
C ARG A 100 -3.81 21.67 16.01
N THR A 101 -3.06 21.01 15.12
CA THR A 101 -3.58 20.08 14.11
C THR A 101 -3.45 18.66 14.63
N PHE A 102 -4.59 17.97 14.75
CA PHE A 102 -4.62 16.61 15.25
C PHE A 102 -4.24 15.57 14.21
N PHE A 103 -3.54 14.52 14.65
CA PHE A 103 -3.26 13.35 13.83
C PHE A 103 -3.42 12.03 14.61
N VAL A 104 -3.64 10.95 13.87
CA VAL A 104 -3.53 9.58 14.35
C VAL A 104 -2.67 8.82 13.37
N PHE A 105 -1.62 8.19 13.88
CA PHE A 105 -0.90 7.13 13.19
C PHE A 105 -1.44 5.79 13.68
N ALA A 106 -1.69 4.87 12.75
CA ALA A 106 -2.05 3.51 13.09
C ALA A 106 -1.36 2.50 12.18
N ASP A 107 -1.09 1.31 12.73
CA ASP A 107 -0.69 0.16 11.96
C ASP A 107 -1.31 -1.15 12.47
N THR A 108 -1.48 -2.09 11.55
CA THR A 108 -1.81 -3.48 11.85
C THR A 108 -0.99 -4.38 10.98
N VAL A 109 -0.17 -5.23 11.60
CA VAL A 109 0.94 -5.92 10.95
C VAL A 109 1.01 -7.37 11.37
N ALA A 110 1.28 -8.26 10.40
CA ALA A 110 1.74 -9.62 10.65
C ALA A 110 3.25 -9.64 10.49
N ALA A 111 3.98 -9.46 11.59
CA ALA A 111 5.42 -9.65 11.61
C ALA A 111 5.77 -11.15 11.71
N ARG A 112 7.01 -11.49 11.38
CA ARG A 112 7.48 -12.86 11.33
C ARG A 112 7.33 -13.55 12.69
N SER A 113 6.59 -14.66 12.70
CA SER A 113 6.40 -15.45 13.91
C SER A 113 7.43 -16.58 14.00
N PHE A 114 7.78 -16.99 15.23
CA PHE A 114 8.64 -18.16 15.46
C PHE A 114 8.01 -19.50 15.03
N LYS A 115 6.68 -19.54 14.80
CA LYS A 115 5.92 -20.79 14.56
C LYS A 115 5.40 -20.94 13.12
N GLN A 116 5.28 -19.85 12.36
CA GLN A 116 4.71 -19.85 11.01
C GLN A 116 5.57 -19.01 10.08
N HIS A 117 5.96 -19.59 8.95
CA HIS A 117 6.65 -18.93 7.83
C HIS A 117 5.65 -18.28 6.86
N ASN A 118 4.67 -17.55 7.37
CA ASN A 118 3.77 -16.78 6.52
C ASN A 118 4.49 -15.52 5.99
N GLU A 119 3.95 -14.96 4.92
CA GLU A 119 4.40 -13.67 4.39
C GLU A 119 4.23 -12.57 5.45
N SER A 120 5.31 -11.82 5.71
CA SER A 120 5.29 -10.69 6.62
C SER A 120 4.79 -9.44 5.89
N HIS A 121 3.66 -8.90 6.33
CA HIS A 121 3.02 -7.76 5.67
C HIS A 121 2.17 -6.94 6.63
N GLY A 122 1.78 -5.72 6.25
CA GLY A 122 1.03 -4.85 7.14
C GLY A 122 0.42 -3.63 6.47
N TRP A 123 -0.56 -3.06 7.16
CA TRP A 123 -1.23 -1.83 6.78
C TRP A 123 -0.80 -0.72 7.73
N LEU A 124 -0.29 0.39 7.20
CA LEU A 124 0.05 1.59 7.96
C LEU A 124 -0.81 2.74 7.45
N GLY A 125 -1.16 3.67 8.33
CA GLY A 125 -1.92 4.84 7.93
C GLY A 125 -1.76 6.02 8.86
N VAL A 126 -2.00 7.20 8.30
CA VAL A 126 -2.07 8.44 9.04
C VAL A 126 -3.34 9.18 8.65
N ARG A 127 -4.13 9.57 9.65
CA ARG A 127 -5.24 10.51 9.53
C ARG A 127 -4.83 11.81 10.19
N PHE A 128 -4.93 12.94 9.52
CA PHE A 128 -4.38 14.19 10.01
C PHE A 128 -5.11 15.42 9.49
N GLN A 129 -5.08 16.48 10.30
CA GLN A 129 -5.52 17.81 9.90
C GLN A 129 -4.38 18.61 9.28
N THR A 130 -4.67 19.37 8.23
CA THR A 130 -3.76 20.39 7.70
C THR A 130 -3.90 21.73 8.42
N GLU A 131 -5.10 22.01 8.94
CA GLU A 131 -5.44 23.24 9.67
C GLU A 131 -6.21 22.89 10.96
N PRO A 132 -6.06 23.67 12.05
CA PRO A 132 -6.81 23.44 13.28
C PRO A 132 -8.32 23.37 13.01
N ARG A 133 -8.99 22.34 13.55
CA ARG A 133 -10.43 22.04 13.29
C ARG A 133 -10.82 21.82 11.82
N GLY A 134 -9.86 21.63 10.93
CA GLY A 134 -10.13 21.23 9.56
C GLY A 134 -10.63 19.79 9.47
N GLU A 135 -11.36 19.49 8.40
CA GLU A 135 -11.68 18.12 8.00
C GLU A 135 -10.37 17.34 7.76
N PRO A 136 -10.21 16.12 8.31
CA PRO A 136 -8.98 15.38 8.21
C PRO A 136 -8.78 14.78 6.81
N SER A 137 -7.53 14.72 6.39
CA SER A 137 -7.08 13.91 5.26
C SER A 137 -6.44 12.62 5.78
N GLN A 138 -6.34 11.62 4.91
CA GLN A 138 -5.81 10.31 5.27
C GLN A 138 -4.94 9.73 4.15
N ILE A 139 -3.81 9.15 4.55
CA ILE A 139 -2.93 8.35 3.70
C ILE A 139 -2.85 6.97 4.33
N ILE A 140 -3.09 5.92 3.54
CA ILE A 140 -2.85 4.54 3.93
C ILE A 140 -1.89 3.89 2.95
N ILE A 141 -1.01 3.03 3.46
CA ILE A 141 -0.11 2.20 2.66
C ILE A 141 -0.24 0.75 3.08
N HIS A 142 0.00 -0.14 2.13
CA HIS A 142 0.34 -1.52 2.43
C HIS A 142 1.82 -1.74 2.21
N VAL A 143 2.42 -2.54 3.08
CA VAL A 143 3.83 -2.88 3.03
C VAL A 143 4.04 -4.38 3.12
N ARG A 144 5.04 -4.87 2.40
CA ARG A 144 5.61 -6.21 2.56
C ARG A 144 6.97 -6.07 3.21
N MET A 145 7.22 -6.83 4.26
CA MET A 145 8.49 -6.86 4.96
C MET A 145 9.28 -8.07 4.48
N LEU A 146 10.53 -7.83 4.12
CA LEU A 146 11.37 -8.78 3.40
C LEU A 146 12.60 -9.20 4.22
N ASP A 147 12.77 -8.60 5.41
CA ASP A 147 13.84 -8.95 6.34
C ASP A 147 13.68 -10.38 6.87
N GLU A 148 14.80 -11.01 7.24
CA GLU A 148 14.78 -12.39 7.71
C GLU A 148 14.46 -12.53 9.20
N SER A 149 14.57 -11.46 9.98
CA SER A 149 14.33 -11.45 11.42
C SER A 149 13.23 -10.48 11.82
N ASN A 150 12.41 -10.88 12.81
CA ASN A 150 11.35 -10.02 13.35
C ASN A 150 11.91 -8.69 13.89
N ALA A 151 13.10 -8.68 14.48
CA ALA A 151 13.71 -7.45 15.00
C ALA A 151 14.07 -6.46 13.88
N ASP A 152 14.52 -6.97 12.73
CA ASP A 152 14.83 -6.13 11.57
C ASP A 152 13.54 -5.62 10.91
N GLU A 153 12.50 -6.45 10.79
CA GLU A 153 11.17 -6.02 10.31
C GLU A 153 10.60 -4.88 11.17
N GLN A 154 10.66 -5.03 12.50
CA GLN A 154 10.25 -4.02 13.47
C GLN A 154 11.02 -2.70 13.29
N GLU A 155 12.34 -2.77 13.16
CA GLU A 155 13.17 -1.60 12.97
C GLU A 155 12.86 -0.87 11.65
N ALA A 156 12.63 -1.62 10.57
CA ALA A 156 12.25 -1.10 9.26
C ALA A 156 10.84 -0.46 9.27
N LEU A 157 9.87 -1.07 9.97
CA LEU A 157 8.54 -0.49 10.19
C LEU A 157 8.62 0.85 10.92
N GLY A 158 9.47 0.93 11.95
CA GLY A 158 9.73 2.18 12.65
C GLY A 158 10.24 3.29 11.71
N VAL A 159 11.13 2.95 10.77
CA VAL A 159 11.64 3.93 9.78
C VAL A 159 10.54 4.37 8.82
N ILE A 160 9.83 3.43 8.17
CA ILE A 160 8.82 3.79 7.18
C ILE A 160 7.63 4.52 7.80
N GLY A 161 7.24 4.20 9.03
CA GLY A 161 6.19 4.92 9.76
C GLY A 161 6.57 6.37 10.05
N VAL A 162 7.82 6.64 10.44
CA VAL A 162 8.34 8.02 10.57
C VAL A 162 8.36 8.72 9.21
N ASN A 163 8.79 8.05 8.14
CA ASN A 163 8.80 8.62 6.79
C ASN A 163 7.39 8.96 6.30
N LEU A 164 6.39 8.10 6.57
CA LEU A 164 4.99 8.32 6.23
C LEU A 164 4.44 9.56 6.95
N LEU A 165 4.68 9.68 8.26
CA LEU A 165 4.28 10.85 9.05
C LEU A 165 4.95 12.13 8.55
N TYR A 166 6.26 12.08 8.33
CA TYR A 166 7.02 13.21 7.82
C TYR A 166 6.51 13.67 6.45
N GLY A 167 6.28 12.72 5.55
CA GLY A 167 5.74 12.99 4.23
C GLY A 167 4.34 13.61 4.29
N ALA A 168 3.45 13.06 5.12
CA ALA A 168 2.10 13.59 5.32
C ALA A 168 2.09 15.03 5.84
N PHE A 169 3.05 15.40 6.69
CA PHE A 169 3.09 16.72 7.32
C PHE A 169 3.83 17.79 6.52
N TYR A 170 4.84 17.40 5.75
CA TYR A 170 5.78 18.36 5.16
C TYR A 170 5.89 18.30 3.63
N TYR A 171 5.30 17.31 2.96
CA TYR A 171 5.30 17.24 1.50
C TYR A 171 3.92 17.51 0.92
N SER A 172 3.84 18.53 0.07
CA SER A 172 2.63 18.86 -0.69
C SER A 172 2.53 18.09 -2.01
N GLN A 173 3.65 17.60 -2.55
CA GLN A 173 3.68 16.79 -3.77
C GLN A 173 3.61 15.29 -3.42
N PRO A 174 2.57 14.55 -3.87
CA PRO A 174 2.43 13.12 -3.63
C PRO A 174 3.63 12.30 -4.14
N GLU A 175 4.19 12.66 -5.28
CA GLU A 175 5.32 11.95 -5.89
C GLU A 175 6.57 12.04 -5.01
N ARG A 176 6.78 13.19 -4.35
CA ARG A 176 7.86 13.38 -3.37
C ARG A 176 7.61 12.62 -2.08
N LEU A 177 6.36 12.54 -1.65
CA LEU A 177 5.99 11.72 -0.49
C LEU A 177 6.33 10.25 -0.76
N ILE A 178 5.91 9.73 -1.91
CA ILE A 178 6.17 8.34 -2.31
C ILE A 178 7.68 8.06 -2.33
N SER A 179 8.47 8.88 -3.03
CA SER A 179 9.92 8.65 -3.12
C SER A 179 10.61 8.70 -1.76
N SER A 180 10.05 9.45 -0.81
CA SER A 180 10.60 9.58 0.54
C SER A 180 10.30 8.40 1.49
N LEU A 181 9.34 7.52 1.14
CA LEU A 181 8.91 6.43 2.03
C LEU A 181 10.05 5.46 2.36
N GLN A 182 10.95 5.22 1.39
CA GLN A 182 12.11 4.33 1.55
C GLN A 182 13.40 5.05 1.98
N GLU A 183 13.37 6.36 2.26
CA GLU A 183 14.54 7.07 2.76
C GLU A 183 15.04 6.44 4.06
N ASN A 184 16.36 6.25 4.19
CA ASN A 184 16.99 5.58 5.33
C ASN A 184 16.59 4.11 5.51
N LEU A 185 16.07 3.45 4.48
CA LEU A 185 15.96 1.98 4.40
C LEU A 185 16.97 1.44 3.40
N ALA A 186 17.63 0.33 3.75
CA ALA A 186 18.44 -0.38 2.76
C ALA A 186 17.49 -0.98 1.69
N PRO A 187 17.90 -1.02 0.41
CA PRO A 187 17.11 -1.62 -0.64
C PRO A 187 16.72 -3.06 -0.31
N GLY A 188 15.46 -3.42 -0.58
CA GLY A 188 14.98 -4.78 -0.40
C GLY A 188 14.55 -5.17 1.01
N ARG A 189 14.46 -4.23 1.96
CA ARG A 189 13.92 -4.50 3.31
C ARG A 189 12.40 -4.38 3.41
N ILE A 190 11.83 -3.37 2.76
CA ILE A 190 10.39 -3.12 2.69
C ILE A 190 9.98 -2.78 1.26
N GLN A 191 8.87 -3.38 0.83
CA GLN A 191 8.18 -3.03 -0.41
C GLN A 191 6.89 -2.26 -0.05
N VAL A 192 6.61 -1.15 -0.74
CA VAL A 192 5.31 -0.46 -0.64
C VAL A 192 4.54 -0.78 -1.90
N ASP A 193 3.56 -1.67 -1.78
CA ASP A 193 2.82 -2.24 -2.92
C ASP A 193 1.41 -1.66 -3.10
N LEU A 194 0.96 -0.81 -2.17
CA LEU A 194 -0.26 -0.03 -2.30
C LEU A 194 -0.15 1.28 -1.52
N ILE A 195 -0.69 2.35 -2.08
CA ILE A 195 -0.93 3.61 -1.38
C ILE A 195 -2.30 4.18 -1.74
N LYS A 196 -3.03 4.74 -0.78
CA LYS A 196 -4.31 5.43 -1.03
C LYS A 196 -4.38 6.74 -0.26
N PHE A 197 -4.66 7.80 -1.00
CA PHE A 197 -4.90 9.15 -0.51
C PHE A 197 -6.39 9.44 -0.49
N SER A 198 -6.87 10.10 0.57
CA SER A 198 -8.28 10.45 0.74
C SER A 198 -8.45 11.71 1.61
N GLY A 199 -9.54 12.43 1.43
CA GLY A 199 -9.84 13.67 2.16
C GLY A 199 -9.45 14.95 1.41
N PRO A 200 -9.72 16.12 2.02
CA PRO A 200 -9.72 17.41 1.34
C PRO A 200 -8.36 17.80 0.74
N SER A 201 -7.25 17.41 1.38
CA SER A 201 -5.89 17.72 0.88
C SER A 201 -5.55 16.96 -0.41
N PHE A 202 -6.32 15.93 -0.75
CA PHE A 202 -6.06 15.01 -1.84
C PHE A 202 -7.21 14.93 -2.85
N ALA A 203 -8.14 15.88 -2.84
CA ALA A 203 -9.34 15.87 -3.68
C ALA A 203 -9.05 15.84 -5.20
N LYS A 204 -7.86 16.28 -5.62
CA LYS A 204 -7.43 16.31 -7.04
C LYS A 204 -6.54 15.12 -7.43
N ILE A 205 -6.30 14.18 -6.52
CA ILE A 205 -5.41 13.04 -6.75
C ILE A 205 -6.20 11.88 -7.34
N ASP A 206 -5.74 11.38 -8.49
CA ASP A 206 -6.16 10.06 -8.98
C ASP A 206 -5.25 9.00 -8.35
N ASN A 207 -5.82 8.18 -7.45
CA ASN A 207 -5.07 7.13 -6.77
C ASN A 207 -4.44 6.12 -7.73
N ARG A 208 -4.94 6.00 -8.97
CA ARG A 208 -4.37 5.07 -9.95
C ARG A 208 -3.03 5.54 -10.46
N LEU A 209 -2.90 6.83 -10.72
CA LEU A 209 -1.62 7.45 -11.09
C LEU A 209 -0.60 7.35 -9.96
N ILE A 210 -1.03 7.55 -8.73
CA ILE A 210 -0.14 7.47 -7.56
C ILE A 210 0.35 6.03 -7.33
N ASN A 211 -0.47 5.01 -7.54
CA ASN A 211 0.01 3.63 -7.45
C ASN A 211 0.93 3.27 -8.62
N LEU A 212 0.70 3.81 -9.81
CA LEU A 212 1.66 3.69 -10.91
C LEU A 212 3.05 4.25 -10.52
N GLN A 213 3.09 5.32 -9.72
CA GLN A 213 4.35 5.87 -9.20
C GLN A 213 5.12 4.89 -8.28
N LEU A 214 4.44 3.97 -7.58
CA LEU A 214 5.12 2.96 -6.78
C LEU A 214 5.98 2.03 -7.67
N VAL A 215 5.48 1.69 -8.87
CA VAL A 215 6.24 0.85 -9.82
C VAL A 215 7.34 1.66 -10.48
N SER A 216 7.01 2.88 -10.96
CA SER A 216 7.97 3.72 -11.69
C SER A 216 9.16 4.18 -10.83
N GLN A 217 8.93 4.39 -9.53
CA GLN A 217 9.95 4.77 -8.56
C GLN A 217 10.62 3.56 -7.88
N GLY A 218 10.21 2.33 -8.22
CA GLY A 218 10.86 1.11 -7.76
C GLY A 218 10.48 0.65 -6.35
N LEU A 219 9.40 1.20 -5.76
CA LEU A 219 8.90 0.79 -4.44
C LEU A 219 8.19 -0.56 -4.48
N THR A 220 7.65 -0.95 -5.65
CA THR A 220 7.08 -2.28 -5.90
C THR A 220 7.37 -2.74 -7.33
N ASP A 221 7.17 -4.03 -7.59
CA ASP A 221 7.32 -4.62 -8.92
C ASP A 221 6.03 -4.51 -9.75
N THR A 222 4.88 -4.43 -9.07
CA THR A 222 3.57 -4.40 -9.71
C THR A 222 2.54 -3.63 -8.91
N VAL A 223 1.51 -3.13 -9.60
CA VAL A 223 0.25 -2.67 -8.99
C VAL A 223 -0.95 -3.24 -9.75
N MET A 224 -2.08 -3.44 -9.05
CA MET A 224 -3.27 -4.08 -9.59
C MET A 224 -4.52 -3.24 -9.38
N PHE A 225 -5.39 -3.23 -10.39
CA PHE A 225 -6.66 -2.51 -10.43
C PHE A 225 -7.79 -3.46 -10.77
N THR A 226 -8.87 -3.42 -10.01
CA THR A 226 -10.12 -4.07 -10.41
C THR A 226 -10.82 -3.30 -11.53
N ALA A 227 -11.82 -3.94 -12.14
CA ALA A 227 -12.56 -3.34 -13.26
C ALA A 227 -13.32 -2.04 -12.89
N ASP A 228 -13.67 -1.87 -11.61
CA ASP A 228 -14.25 -0.64 -11.06
C ASP A 228 -13.19 0.45 -10.77
N GLY A 229 -11.92 0.18 -11.05
CA GLY A 229 -10.81 1.10 -10.85
C GLY A 229 -10.25 1.12 -9.42
N GLU A 230 -10.73 0.25 -8.52
CA GLU A 230 -10.20 0.19 -7.16
C GLU A 230 -8.82 -0.48 -7.09
N MET A 231 -7.98 0.07 -6.19
CA MET A 231 -6.67 -0.50 -5.88
C MET A 231 -6.83 -1.68 -4.93
N VAL A 232 -6.20 -2.79 -5.27
CA VAL A 232 -6.33 -4.06 -4.56
C VAL A 232 -4.97 -4.70 -4.33
N GLN A 233 -4.87 -5.45 -3.24
CA GLN A 233 -3.69 -6.30 -3.08
C GLN A 233 -3.81 -7.53 -4.00
N PRO A 234 -2.72 -7.94 -4.66
CA PRO A 234 -2.70 -9.16 -5.46
C PRO A 234 -3.18 -10.39 -4.67
N SER A 235 -2.83 -10.50 -3.39
CA SER A 235 -3.25 -11.60 -2.51
C SER A 235 -4.76 -11.64 -2.25
N GLU A 236 -5.48 -10.52 -2.36
CA GLU A 236 -6.94 -10.47 -2.18
C GLU A 236 -7.69 -11.08 -3.35
N ILE A 237 -7.13 -11.00 -4.56
CA ILE A 237 -7.77 -11.45 -5.81
C ILE A 237 -7.22 -12.80 -6.28
N LEU A 238 -5.91 -12.99 -6.22
CA LEU A 238 -5.23 -14.12 -6.84
C LEU A 238 -5.19 -15.37 -5.95
N HIS A 239 -5.45 -15.21 -4.65
CA HIS A 239 -5.29 -16.30 -3.69
C HIS A 239 -6.19 -17.50 -4.04
N LYS A 240 -5.55 -18.65 -4.28
CA LYS A 240 -6.18 -19.92 -4.69
C LYS A 240 -7.01 -19.81 -5.96
N LYS A 241 -6.70 -18.87 -6.86
CA LYS A 241 -7.33 -18.76 -8.19
C LYS A 241 -6.39 -19.22 -9.28
N ALA A 242 -6.93 -19.85 -10.32
CA ALA A 242 -6.19 -20.06 -11.57
C ALA A 242 -6.07 -18.72 -12.29
N ILE A 243 -4.93 -18.44 -12.90
CA ILE A 243 -4.66 -17.12 -13.46
C ILE A 243 -4.44 -17.25 -14.96
N LEU A 244 -5.25 -16.57 -15.75
CA LEU A 244 -4.99 -16.35 -17.17
C LEU A 244 -4.57 -14.90 -17.35
N ILE A 245 -3.43 -14.67 -17.99
CA ILE A 245 -2.90 -13.31 -18.16
C ILE A 245 -2.58 -13.06 -19.63
N GLU A 246 -3.08 -11.94 -20.14
CA GLU A 246 -2.74 -11.43 -21.46
C GLU A 246 -1.90 -10.17 -21.31
N ARG A 247 -0.70 -10.18 -21.90
CA ARG A 247 0.17 -9.01 -21.97
C ARG A 247 -0.14 -8.22 -23.24
N GLY A 248 -0.30 -6.91 -23.12
CA GLY A 248 -0.51 -6.05 -24.26
C GLY A 248 -0.28 -4.57 -23.97
N SER A 249 -0.17 -3.77 -25.03
CA SER A 249 -0.21 -2.31 -24.90
C SER A 249 -1.64 -1.79 -24.76
N PHE A 250 -2.64 -2.54 -25.24
CA PHE A 250 -4.06 -2.18 -25.21
C PHE A 250 -4.36 -0.78 -25.77
N ARG A 251 -3.69 -0.41 -26.87
CA ARG A 251 -3.79 0.90 -27.52
C ARG A 251 -4.36 0.81 -28.96
N PRO A 252 -5.68 0.66 -29.14
CA PRO A 252 -6.70 0.27 -28.15
C PRO A 252 -6.79 -1.26 -28.00
N VAL A 253 -7.68 -1.75 -27.13
CA VAL A 253 -8.12 -3.15 -27.18
C VAL A 253 -8.82 -3.41 -28.52
N THR A 254 -8.46 -4.49 -29.20
CA THR A 254 -9.01 -4.83 -30.53
C THR A 254 -9.85 -6.10 -30.48
N TYR A 255 -10.66 -6.35 -31.51
CA TYR A 255 -11.37 -7.63 -31.66
C TYR A 255 -10.40 -8.82 -31.66
N ALA A 256 -9.22 -8.69 -32.29
CA ALA A 256 -8.20 -9.74 -32.28
C ALA A 256 -7.70 -10.05 -30.86
N THR A 257 -7.53 -9.03 -30.02
CA THR A 257 -7.20 -9.19 -28.59
C THR A 257 -8.28 -9.98 -27.87
N ASN A 258 -9.55 -9.61 -28.05
CA ASN A 258 -10.66 -10.32 -27.42
C ASN A 258 -10.79 -11.76 -27.91
N ASP A 259 -10.67 -12.02 -29.22
CA ASP A 259 -10.74 -13.36 -29.81
C ASP A 259 -9.62 -14.26 -29.28
N MET A 260 -8.40 -13.73 -29.17
CA MET A 260 -7.27 -14.45 -28.55
C MET A 260 -7.56 -14.80 -27.10
N LEU A 261 -8.05 -13.84 -26.32
CA LEU A 261 -8.34 -14.04 -24.91
C LEU A 261 -9.47 -15.05 -24.70
N GLU A 262 -10.53 -14.99 -25.51
CA GLU A 262 -11.65 -15.93 -25.46
C GLU A 262 -11.22 -17.34 -25.84
N GLY A 263 -10.43 -17.49 -26.92
CA GLY A 263 -9.86 -18.77 -27.32
C GLY A 263 -8.95 -19.36 -26.24
N ALA A 264 -8.05 -18.54 -25.69
CA ALA A 264 -7.16 -18.95 -24.61
C ALA A 264 -7.93 -19.32 -23.34
N ARG A 265 -8.97 -18.56 -22.97
CA ARG A 265 -9.83 -18.85 -21.82
C ARG A 265 -10.55 -20.18 -22.00
N GLY A 266 -11.10 -20.45 -23.18
CA GLY A 266 -11.76 -21.71 -23.50
C GLY A 266 -10.83 -22.92 -23.36
N GLN A 267 -9.57 -22.80 -23.81
CA GLN A 267 -8.58 -23.85 -23.65
C GLN A 267 -8.10 -23.98 -22.20
N PHE A 268 -7.83 -22.86 -21.54
CA PHE A 268 -7.34 -22.80 -20.17
C PHE A 268 -8.32 -23.43 -19.17
N LEU A 269 -9.62 -23.18 -19.31
CA LEU A 269 -10.64 -23.80 -18.44
C LEU A 269 -10.70 -25.32 -18.64
N LYS A 270 -10.54 -25.82 -19.88
CA LYS A 270 -10.49 -27.26 -20.17
C LYS A 270 -9.27 -27.93 -19.56
N GLU A 271 -8.10 -27.30 -19.67
CA GLU A 271 -6.83 -27.85 -19.16
C GLU A 271 -6.70 -27.74 -17.65
N SER A 272 -7.11 -26.61 -17.06
CA SER A 272 -7.00 -26.38 -15.61
C SER A 272 -8.05 -27.15 -14.81
N GLY A 273 -9.18 -27.52 -15.42
CA GLY A 273 -10.34 -28.09 -14.74
C GLY A 273 -11.00 -27.14 -13.73
N CYS A 274 -10.64 -25.86 -13.74
CA CYS A 274 -11.20 -24.85 -12.84
C CYS A 274 -12.52 -24.30 -13.38
N SER A 275 -13.41 -23.87 -12.49
CA SER A 275 -14.61 -23.11 -12.86
C SER A 275 -14.25 -21.68 -13.25
N GLU A 276 -15.18 -20.97 -13.91
CA GLU A 276 -15.00 -19.55 -14.23
C GLU A 276 -14.83 -18.70 -12.95
N GLU A 277 -15.57 -19.01 -11.88
CA GLU A 277 -15.47 -18.32 -10.60
C GLU A 277 -14.08 -18.49 -9.95
N ASP A 278 -13.42 -19.61 -10.21
CA ASP A 278 -12.09 -19.95 -9.71
C ASP A 278 -10.95 -19.50 -10.63
N THR A 279 -11.27 -18.77 -11.69
CA THR A 279 -10.33 -18.26 -12.67
C THR A 279 -10.34 -16.73 -12.67
N VAL A 280 -9.16 -16.13 -12.58
CA VAL A 280 -8.97 -14.69 -12.72
C VAL A 280 -8.29 -14.41 -14.05
N VAL A 281 -8.88 -13.50 -14.83
CA VAL A 281 -8.29 -12.99 -16.07
C VAL A 281 -7.64 -11.64 -15.78
N LEU A 282 -6.35 -11.50 -16.11
CA LEU A 282 -5.57 -10.29 -15.93
C LEU A 282 -5.13 -9.72 -17.27
N MET A 283 -5.28 -8.41 -17.43
CA MET A 283 -4.73 -7.66 -18.56
C MET A 283 -3.47 -6.96 -18.08
N GLU A 284 -2.31 -7.37 -18.59
CA GLU A 284 -1.03 -6.86 -18.12
C GLU A 284 -0.43 -5.85 -19.09
N MET A 285 -0.08 -4.69 -18.54
CA MET A 285 0.71 -3.68 -19.22
C MET A 285 2.05 -3.55 -18.51
N THR A 286 3.14 -3.70 -19.26
CA THR A 286 4.46 -3.40 -18.70
C THR A 286 4.65 -1.88 -18.60
N LEU A 287 5.51 -1.42 -17.70
CA LEU A 287 5.92 -0.02 -17.68
C LEU A 287 6.47 0.44 -19.02
N GLU A 288 7.18 -0.43 -19.74
CA GLU A 288 7.72 -0.13 -21.07
C GLU A 288 6.61 0.15 -22.09
N ASN A 289 5.45 -0.53 -22.00
CA ASN A 289 4.29 -0.23 -22.84
C ASN A 289 3.65 1.15 -22.56
N LEU A 290 3.96 1.75 -21.40
CA LEU A 290 3.42 3.03 -20.94
C LEU A 290 4.39 4.20 -21.15
N LEU A 291 5.64 3.93 -21.55
CA LEU A 291 6.62 4.96 -21.89
C LEU A 291 6.39 5.49 -23.32
N SER A 292 6.32 6.80 -23.47
CA SER A 292 6.39 7.52 -24.74
C SER A 292 7.64 8.39 -24.73
N GLU A 293 8.58 8.16 -25.65
CA GLU A 293 9.88 8.87 -25.70
C GLU A 293 10.66 8.80 -24.36
N GLY A 294 10.47 7.72 -23.60
CA GLY A 294 11.10 7.53 -22.29
C GLY A 294 10.40 8.21 -21.11
N GLN A 295 9.24 8.87 -21.32
CA GLN A 295 8.42 9.45 -20.25
C GLN A 295 7.06 8.76 -20.13
N LEU A 296 6.57 8.61 -18.90
CA LEU A 296 5.24 8.07 -18.65
C LEU A 296 4.16 9.05 -19.10
N ASN A 297 3.28 8.61 -20.01
CA ASN A 297 2.12 9.39 -20.40
C ASN A 297 0.93 9.04 -19.49
N HIS A 298 0.72 9.86 -18.45
CA HIS A 298 -0.35 9.66 -17.46
C HIS A 298 -1.76 9.64 -18.08
N ALA A 299 -2.02 10.49 -19.08
CA ALA A 299 -3.34 10.56 -19.72
C ALA A 299 -3.63 9.30 -20.56
N ASP A 300 -2.63 8.83 -21.30
CA ASP A 300 -2.74 7.60 -22.09
C ASP A 300 -2.87 6.35 -21.19
N PHE A 301 -2.13 6.31 -20.06
CA PHE A 301 -2.32 5.27 -19.04
C PHE A 301 -3.75 5.24 -18.50
N LEU A 302 -4.29 6.38 -18.05
CA LEU A 302 -5.65 6.44 -17.51
C LEU A 302 -6.69 6.02 -18.56
N ALA A 303 -6.56 6.49 -19.80
CA ALA A 303 -7.46 6.08 -20.87
C ALA A 303 -7.45 4.57 -21.11
N ARG A 304 -6.29 3.91 -21.06
CA ARG A 304 -6.19 2.44 -21.20
C ARG A 304 -6.83 1.72 -20.02
N VAL A 305 -6.58 2.17 -18.79
CA VAL A 305 -7.21 1.59 -17.59
C VAL A 305 -8.73 1.77 -17.64
N ASP A 306 -9.23 2.93 -18.06
CA ASP A 306 -10.66 3.20 -18.21
C ASP A 306 -11.31 2.28 -19.25
N ILE A 307 -10.65 2.07 -20.40
CA ILE A 307 -11.14 1.14 -21.45
C ILE A 307 -11.20 -0.29 -20.90
N LEU A 308 -10.15 -0.76 -20.23
CA LEU A 308 -10.10 -2.11 -19.68
C LEU A 308 -11.13 -2.30 -18.55
N GLY A 309 -11.30 -1.29 -17.70
CA GLY A 309 -12.33 -1.26 -16.66
C GLY A 309 -13.75 -1.32 -17.22
N ALA A 310 -14.04 -0.54 -18.27
CA ALA A 310 -15.32 -0.57 -18.97
C ALA A 310 -15.63 -1.94 -19.62
N LEU A 311 -14.60 -2.71 -19.96
CA LEU A 311 -14.70 -4.09 -20.44
C LEU A 311 -14.78 -5.13 -19.32
N GLY A 312 -14.86 -4.72 -18.06
CA GLY A 312 -14.92 -5.63 -16.92
C GLY A 312 -13.60 -6.34 -16.61
N ARG A 313 -12.45 -5.78 -17.03
CA ARG A 313 -11.15 -6.44 -16.93
C ARG A 313 -10.32 -5.92 -15.75
N THR A 314 -9.72 -6.84 -14.99
CA THR A 314 -8.72 -6.54 -13.97
C THR A 314 -7.38 -6.23 -14.65
N VAL A 315 -6.74 -5.13 -14.26
CA VAL A 315 -5.49 -4.65 -14.86
C VAL A 315 -4.33 -4.88 -13.90
N LEU A 316 -3.24 -5.43 -14.43
CA LEU A 316 -1.96 -5.54 -13.73
C LEU A 316 -0.94 -4.64 -14.45
N ILE A 317 -0.26 -3.77 -13.72
CA ILE A 317 0.88 -3.02 -14.23
C ILE A 317 2.14 -3.62 -13.63
N SER A 318 3.12 -3.93 -14.45
CA SER A 318 4.36 -4.56 -13.99
C SER A 318 5.62 -3.91 -14.56
N LYS A 319 6.76 -4.09 -13.89
CA LYS A 319 8.08 -3.81 -14.47
C LYS A 319 8.74 -5.03 -15.13
N PHE A 320 8.02 -6.15 -15.28
CA PHE A 320 8.60 -7.41 -15.75
C PHE A 320 8.70 -7.42 -17.27
N GLY A 321 9.91 -7.23 -17.81
CA GLY A 321 10.16 -7.44 -19.24
C GLY A 321 9.95 -8.90 -19.65
N GLU A 322 10.43 -9.84 -18.84
CA GLU A 322 10.42 -11.26 -19.17
C GLU A 322 9.24 -12.01 -18.54
N TYR A 323 8.56 -12.85 -19.34
CA TYR A 323 7.40 -13.64 -18.88
C TYR A 323 7.70 -14.55 -17.68
N TYR A 324 8.91 -15.10 -17.57
CA TYR A 324 9.27 -15.97 -16.44
C TYR A 324 9.29 -15.21 -15.10
N ARG A 325 9.62 -13.90 -15.11
CA ARG A 325 9.59 -13.07 -13.90
C ARG A 325 8.15 -12.76 -13.49
N LEU A 326 7.28 -12.49 -14.45
CA LEU A 326 5.84 -12.33 -14.23
C LEU A 326 5.22 -13.62 -13.67
N ALA A 327 5.53 -14.78 -14.26
CA ALA A 327 5.07 -16.08 -13.76
C ALA A 327 5.57 -16.36 -12.34
N GLY A 328 6.86 -16.11 -12.07
CA GLY A 328 7.45 -16.24 -10.72
C GLY A 328 6.93 -15.24 -9.70
N TYR A 329 6.36 -14.12 -10.15
CA TYR A 329 5.62 -13.20 -9.30
C TYR A 329 4.23 -13.72 -8.95
N LEU A 330 3.46 -14.16 -9.95
CA LEU A 330 2.10 -14.66 -9.77
C LEU A 330 2.04 -15.96 -8.96
N SER A 331 3.04 -16.84 -9.11
CA SER A 331 3.14 -18.10 -8.37
C SER A 331 3.29 -17.93 -6.86
N ARG A 332 3.63 -16.73 -6.38
CA ARG A 332 3.65 -16.41 -4.94
C ARG A 332 2.24 -16.39 -4.34
N TYR A 333 1.23 -16.07 -5.14
CA TYR A 333 -0.15 -15.89 -4.68
C TYR A 333 -1.05 -17.09 -4.95
N THR A 334 -0.65 -17.99 -5.84
CA THR A 334 -1.44 -19.18 -6.17
C THR A 334 -0.58 -20.39 -6.47
N ASN A 335 -1.09 -21.56 -6.08
CA ASN A 335 -0.57 -22.87 -6.48
C ASN A 335 -1.39 -23.50 -7.62
N ARG A 336 -2.38 -22.79 -8.17
CA ARG A 336 -3.15 -23.23 -9.34
C ARG A 336 -2.44 -22.86 -10.64
N MET A 337 -2.98 -23.36 -11.74
CA MET A 337 -2.42 -23.12 -13.08
C MET A 337 -2.33 -21.62 -13.40
N ILE A 338 -1.22 -21.23 -14.04
CA ILE A 338 -1.00 -19.88 -14.58
C ILE A 338 -0.81 -20.03 -16.09
N GLY A 339 -1.67 -19.40 -16.88
CA GLY A 339 -1.64 -19.40 -18.34
C GLY A 339 -1.25 -18.04 -18.89
N LEU A 340 -0.32 -18.02 -19.83
CA LEU A 340 0.11 -16.82 -20.55
C LEU A 340 -0.53 -16.82 -21.93
N VAL A 341 -1.30 -15.78 -22.26
CA VAL A 341 -1.80 -15.56 -23.62
C VAL A 341 -0.70 -14.84 -24.41
N MET A 342 -0.22 -15.48 -25.47
CA MET A 342 0.85 -14.95 -26.32
C MET A 342 0.36 -14.80 -27.75
N GLY A 343 0.54 -13.60 -28.32
CA GLY A 343 0.38 -13.37 -29.75
C GLY A 343 1.58 -13.88 -30.54
N VAL A 344 1.41 -14.07 -31.85
CA VAL A 344 2.48 -14.53 -32.76
C VAL A 344 3.78 -13.71 -32.65
N PRO A 345 3.77 -12.37 -32.48
CA PRO A 345 5.01 -11.60 -32.31
C PRO A 345 5.74 -11.83 -30.98
N SER A 346 5.11 -12.52 -30.01
CA SER A 346 5.65 -12.80 -28.67
C SER A 346 6.08 -14.25 -28.47
N LEU A 347 5.86 -15.11 -29.47
CA LEU A 347 6.41 -16.48 -29.58
C LEU A 347 7.80 -16.43 -30.20
#